data_AF-A0AAD9D5Y8-F1
#
_entry.id   AF-A0AAD9D5Y8-F1
#
_cell.length_a   1.000
_cell.length_b   1.000
_cell.length_c   1.000
_cell.angle_alpha   90.00
_cell.angle_beta   90.00
_cell.angle_gamma   90.00
#
_symmetry.space_group_name_H-M   'P 1'
#
loop_
_entity.id
_entity.type
_entity.pdbx_description
1 polymer ?
#
loop_
_entity_poly.entity_id
_entity_poly.type
_entity_poly.pdbx_seq_one_letter_code
_entity_poly.pdbx_strand_id
1 'polypeptide(L)'
;MTKLMQAARDQGLPASIIQLSFLKIGVSFQSTGATNIFCVNNLVSARLYSSTKSRGQVDEKRHWGIEQNEAQVLYLSTYWGVDNTDHMINNTNVRYITWKYWHAPYQHAKAMGIIAAYDVYNECCDGLLNPSWKVDQKNRMTFTIFRQMLGQQMLEYDPRKRCYVSRR
;
A
#
# COMPACT_ATOMS: atom_id res chain seq x y z
N MET A 1 18.21 9.07 -13.91
CA MET A 1 18.28 10.51 -14.24
C MET A 1 18.93 10.76 -15.61
N THR A 2 19.98 10.02 -15.99
CA THR A 2 20.71 10.17 -17.26
C THR A 2 19.92 9.79 -18.51
N LYS A 3 19.07 8.74 -18.46
CA LYS A 3 18.36 8.24 -19.66
C LYS A 3 17.23 9.16 -20.16
N LEU A 4 16.50 9.83 -19.25
CA LEU A 4 15.43 10.77 -19.63
C LEU A 4 15.99 12.06 -20.24
N MET A 5 17.12 12.54 -19.73
CA MET A 5 17.79 13.72 -20.30
C MET A 5 18.43 13.41 -21.66
N GLN A 6 18.90 12.19 -21.90
CA GLN A 6 19.41 11.76 -23.21
C GLN A 6 18.27 11.76 -24.25
N ALA A 7 17.14 11.12 -23.91
CA ALA A 7 15.98 11.03 -24.81
C ALA A 7 15.39 12.39 -25.20
N ALA A 8 15.38 13.37 -24.29
CA ALA A 8 14.93 14.74 -24.59
C ALA A 8 15.94 15.51 -25.48
N ARG A 9 17.24 15.20 -25.37
CA ARG A 9 18.31 15.78 -26.18
C ARG A 9 18.28 15.22 -27.61
N ASP A 10 17.98 13.94 -27.76
CA ASP A 10 17.85 13.25 -29.05
C ASP A 10 16.63 13.73 -29.86
N GLN A 11 15.62 14.33 -29.21
CA GLN A 11 14.43 14.90 -29.84
C GLN A 11 14.58 16.38 -30.26
N GLY A 12 15.76 16.99 -30.11
CA GLY A 12 16.02 18.34 -30.61
C GLY A 12 15.27 19.46 -29.88
N LEU A 13 14.75 19.20 -28.68
CA LEU A 13 14.05 20.20 -27.88
C LEU A 13 15.04 21.28 -27.38
N PRO A 14 14.71 22.58 -27.50
CA PRO A 14 15.61 23.65 -27.11
C PRO A 14 15.99 23.57 -25.62
N ALA A 15 17.24 23.95 -25.29
CA ALA A 15 17.80 23.88 -23.93
C ALA A 15 17.00 24.68 -22.88
N SER A 16 16.18 25.65 -23.31
CA SER A 16 15.24 26.40 -22.47
C SER A 16 14.07 25.54 -21.95
N ILE A 17 13.69 24.47 -22.65
CA ILE A 17 12.69 23.47 -22.18
C ILE A 17 13.33 22.51 -21.17
N ILE A 18 14.66 22.36 -21.19
CA ILE A 18 15.42 21.46 -20.30
C ILE A 18 15.70 22.10 -18.93
N GLN A 19 15.34 23.38 -18.71
CA GLN A 19 15.06 23.86 -17.36
C GLN A 19 13.73 23.27 -16.90
N LEU A 20 13.74 21.99 -16.51
CA LEU A 20 12.68 21.47 -15.63
C LEU A 20 12.73 22.33 -14.37
N SER A 21 11.84 23.32 -14.30
CA SER A 21 11.64 24.12 -13.10
C SER A 21 11.18 23.16 -12.00
N PHE A 22 12.11 22.77 -11.13
CA PHE A 22 11.78 21.92 -10.00
C PHE A 22 11.03 22.75 -8.96
N LEU A 23 9.76 22.41 -8.75
CA LEU A 23 8.93 23.00 -7.72
C LEU A 23 9.27 22.30 -6.39
N LYS A 24 9.98 23.02 -5.51
CA LYS A 24 10.20 22.60 -4.13
C LYS A 24 9.06 23.16 -3.27
N ILE A 25 8.36 22.30 -2.55
CA ILE A 25 7.30 22.71 -1.64
C ILE A 25 7.67 22.25 -0.24
N GLY A 26 7.70 23.21 0.69
CA GLY A 26 7.81 22.95 2.12
C GLY A 26 6.50 23.35 2.80
N VAL A 27 5.87 22.39 3.48
CA VAL A 27 4.66 22.62 4.26
C VAL A 27 4.94 22.19 5.70
N SER A 28 4.82 23.11 6.64
CA SER A 28 4.78 22.78 8.06
C SER A 28 3.36 22.40 8.46
N PHE A 29 3.24 21.30 9.21
CA PHE A 29 1.96 20.79 9.68
C PHE A 29 2.03 20.58 11.18
N GLN A 30 1.19 21.30 11.95
CA GLN A 30 1.17 21.20 13.42
C GLN A 30 0.01 20.35 13.97
N SER A 31 -0.86 19.77 13.13
CA SER A 31 -2.09 19.15 13.65
C SER A 31 -1.92 17.74 14.23
N THR A 32 -0.86 16.99 13.90
CA THR A 32 -0.59 15.64 14.43
C THR A 32 0.80 15.49 15.05
N GLY A 33 1.52 16.61 15.26
CA GLY A 33 2.90 16.64 15.72
C GLY A 33 3.71 17.69 14.96
N ALA A 34 5.03 17.77 15.20
CA ALA A 34 5.93 18.65 14.47
C ALA A 34 6.35 18.04 13.11
N THR A 35 5.37 17.76 12.24
CA THR A 35 5.64 17.13 10.95
C THR A 35 5.83 18.19 9.87
N ASN A 36 6.97 18.17 9.20
CA ASN A 36 7.23 18.99 8.02
C ASN A 36 7.27 18.10 6.78
N ILE A 37 6.52 18.47 5.75
CA ILE A 37 6.50 17.77 4.47
C ILE A 37 7.34 18.57 3.48
N PHE A 38 8.39 17.93 2.98
CA PHE A 38 9.19 18.45 1.87
C PHE A 38 8.99 17.55 0.66
N CYS A 39 8.59 18.15 -0.45
CA CYS A 39 8.46 17.41 -1.71
C CYS A 39 9.02 18.21 -2.88
N VAL A 40 9.44 17.48 -3.91
CA VAL A 40 9.96 18.03 -5.15
C VAL A 40 9.11 17.48 -6.28
N ASN A 41 8.45 18.36 -7.04
CA ASN A 41 7.60 18.00 -8.18
C ASN A 41 6.45 17.02 -7.87
N ASN A 42 6.00 16.93 -6.61
CA ASN A 42 4.96 15.97 -6.19
C ASN A 42 3.55 16.58 -6.18
N LEU A 43 3.42 17.90 -6.21
CA LEU A 43 2.13 18.60 -6.22
C LEU A 43 2.11 19.62 -7.36
N VAL A 44 0.95 19.77 -7.98
CA VAL A 44 0.69 20.76 -9.03
C VAL A 44 0.57 22.17 -8.41
N SER A 45 0.09 22.27 -7.17
CA SER A 45 -0.01 23.50 -6.39
C SER A 45 0.03 23.21 -4.89
N ALA A 46 0.33 24.25 -4.10
CA ALA A 46 0.18 24.25 -2.64
C ALA A 46 -0.50 25.57 -2.22
N ARG A 47 -1.83 25.56 -2.16
CA ARG A 47 -2.66 26.71 -1.78
C ARG A 47 -3.40 26.41 -0.48
N LEU A 48 -3.64 27.45 0.31
CA LEU A 48 -4.44 27.34 1.51
C LEU A 48 -5.94 27.42 1.15
N TYR A 49 -6.73 26.51 1.68
CA TYR A 49 -8.19 26.52 1.55
C TYR A 49 -8.85 25.95 2.81
N SER A 50 -10.12 26.25 3.01
CA SER A 50 -10.92 25.64 4.08
C SER A 50 -11.63 24.39 3.57
N SER A 51 -11.61 23.31 4.34
CA SER A 51 -12.44 22.13 4.10
C SER A 51 -13.30 21.84 5.32
N THR A 52 -14.48 21.25 5.10
CA THR A 52 -15.34 20.81 6.20
C THR A 52 -15.03 19.35 6.53
N LYS A 53 -14.68 19.07 7.79
CA LYS A 53 -14.63 17.70 8.31
C LYS A 53 -15.91 17.40 9.06
N SER A 54 -16.29 16.13 9.03
CA SER A 54 -17.40 15.62 9.81
C SER A 54 -17.04 14.30 10.46
N ARG A 55 -17.41 14.12 11.73
CA ARG A 55 -17.20 12.87 12.48
C ARG A 55 -18.36 12.65 13.44
N GLY A 56 -18.71 11.39 13.65
CA GLY A 56 -19.87 10.99 14.43
C GLY A 56 -20.80 10.11 13.60
N GLN A 57 -21.91 9.72 14.20
CA GLN A 57 -22.87 8.78 13.62
C GLN A 57 -24.22 9.48 13.44
N VAL A 58 -24.80 9.35 12.24
CA VAL A 58 -26.12 9.89 11.84
C VAL A 58 -26.35 11.31 12.36
N ASP A 59 -27.27 11.52 13.30
CA ASP A 59 -27.74 12.84 13.74
C ASP A 59 -26.78 13.53 14.73
N GLU A 60 -25.83 12.80 15.32
CA GLU A 60 -24.81 13.35 16.23
C GLU A 60 -23.51 13.72 15.50
N LYS A 61 -23.57 13.91 14.19
CA LYS A 61 -22.39 14.22 13.39
C LYS A 61 -21.93 15.65 13.65
N ARG A 62 -20.74 15.78 14.23
CA ARG A 62 -20.08 17.07 14.45
C ARG A 62 -19.43 17.51 13.15
N HIS A 63 -19.63 18.77 12.80
CA HIS A 63 -19.02 19.43 11.64
C HIS A 63 -18.10 20.54 12.10
N TRP A 64 -16.92 20.65 11.50
CA TRP A 64 -16.01 21.75 11.77
C TRP A 64 -15.19 22.08 10.52
N GLY A 65 -14.86 23.37 10.36
CA GLY A 65 -13.93 23.83 9.34
C GLY A 65 -12.50 23.54 9.75
N ILE A 66 -11.69 23.06 8.82
CA ILE A 66 -10.24 22.96 8.98
C ILE A 66 -9.58 23.67 7.82
N GLU A 67 -8.52 24.42 8.13
CA GLU A 67 -7.60 24.90 7.12
C GLU A 67 -6.80 23.71 6.57
N GLN A 68 -6.69 23.65 5.25
CA GLN A 68 -6.02 22.59 4.50
C GLN A 68 -5.20 23.16 3.35
N ASN A 69 -4.24 22.35 2.91
CA ASN A 69 -3.59 22.48 1.61
C ASN A 69 -3.48 21.10 0.95
N GLU A 70 -3.11 21.06 -0.33
CA GLU A 70 -2.99 19.84 -1.14
C GLU A 70 -1.97 18.85 -0.56
N ALA A 71 -0.87 19.35 0.01
CA ALA A 71 0.15 18.51 0.65
C ALA A 71 -0.39 17.78 1.87
N GLN A 72 -1.16 18.49 2.70
CA GLN A 72 -1.79 17.96 3.90
C GLN A 72 -2.87 16.94 3.57
N VAL A 73 -3.68 17.19 2.53
CA VAL A 73 -4.67 16.21 2.08
C VAL A 73 -3.99 14.94 1.60
N LEU A 74 -2.94 15.07 0.78
CA LEU A 74 -2.18 13.91 0.30
C LEU A 74 -1.61 13.11 1.48
N TYR A 75 -0.96 13.77 2.43
CA TYR A 75 -0.43 13.12 3.64
C TYR A 75 -1.52 12.42 4.44
N LEU A 76 -2.59 13.12 4.83
CA LEU A 76 -3.68 12.53 5.63
C LEU A 76 -4.39 11.39 4.89
N SER A 77 -4.48 11.44 3.56
CA SER A 77 -5.08 10.38 2.75
C SER A 77 -4.24 9.12 2.65
N THR A 78 -2.93 9.21 2.87
CA THR A 78 -1.97 8.11 2.67
C THR A 78 -1.29 7.63 3.95
N TYR A 79 -1.29 8.45 5.02
CA TYR A 79 -0.60 8.18 6.28
C TYR A 79 -0.96 6.83 6.90
N TRP A 80 -2.23 6.43 6.78
CA TRP A 80 -2.73 5.17 7.32
C TRP A 80 -2.22 3.92 6.60
N GLY A 81 -1.63 4.04 5.40
CA GLY A 81 -1.28 2.89 4.57
C GLY A 81 -0.29 1.92 5.24
N VAL A 82 0.72 2.46 5.93
CA VAL A 82 1.70 1.66 6.67
C VAL A 82 1.06 1.02 7.90
N ASP A 83 0.23 1.76 8.64
CA ASP A 83 -0.46 1.25 9.83
C ASP A 83 -1.45 0.13 9.48
N ASN A 84 -2.17 0.25 8.36
CA ASN A 84 -3.03 -0.82 7.88
C ASN A 84 -2.22 -2.05 7.46
N THR A 85 -1.04 -1.85 6.88
CA THR A 85 -0.14 -2.95 6.55
C THR A 85 0.34 -3.64 7.83
N ASP A 86 0.73 -2.89 8.86
CA ASP A 86 1.11 -3.45 10.17
C ASP A 86 -0.06 -4.19 10.83
N HIS A 87 -1.28 -3.64 10.75
CA HIS A 87 -2.49 -4.31 11.21
C HIS A 87 -2.72 -5.66 10.50
N MET A 88 -2.57 -5.70 9.16
CA MET A 88 -2.67 -6.93 8.39
C MET A 88 -1.57 -7.93 8.77
N ILE A 89 -0.34 -7.46 8.98
CA ILE A 89 0.80 -8.30 9.42
C ILE A 89 0.48 -8.96 10.76
N ASN A 90 -0.05 -8.20 11.71
CA ASN A 90 -0.49 -8.74 12.99
C ASN A 90 -1.59 -9.80 12.83
N ASN A 91 -2.54 -9.58 11.92
CA ASN A 91 -3.64 -10.53 11.65
C ASN A 91 -3.16 -11.87 11.03
N THR A 92 -1.97 -11.93 10.42
CA THR A 92 -1.41 -13.20 9.91
C THR A 92 -1.12 -14.20 11.04
N ASN A 93 -0.91 -13.72 12.27
CA ASN A 93 -0.66 -14.49 13.47
C ASN A 93 0.45 -15.56 13.31
N VAL A 94 1.58 -15.18 12.70
CA VAL A 94 2.78 -16.03 12.50
C VAL A 94 3.87 -15.79 13.55
N ARG A 95 3.49 -15.24 14.72
CA ARG A 95 4.43 -14.90 15.79
C ARG A 95 5.11 -16.17 16.32
N TYR A 96 6.44 -16.13 16.38
CA TYR A 96 7.27 -17.19 16.94
C TYR A 96 8.14 -16.62 18.06
N ILE A 97 7.97 -17.13 19.28
CA ILE A 97 8.71 -16.65 20.45
C ILE A 97 10.06 -17.38 20.50
N THR A 98 11.15 -16.62 20.38
CA THR A 98 12.52 -17.13 20.47
C THR A 98 13.45 -16.01 20.94
N TRP A 99 14.57 -16.37 21.55
CA TRP A 99 15.65 -15.43 21.93
C TRP A 99 16.48 -14.96 20.74
N LYS A 100 16.32 -15.62 19.58
CA LYS A 100 17.08 -15.34 18.36
C LYS A 100 16.48 -14.17 17.59
N TYR A 101 17.10 -12.99 17.68
CA TYR A 101 16.57 -11.75 17.10
C TYR A 101 16.29 -11.84 15.59
N TRP A 102 17.09 -12.61 14.84
CA TRP A 102 16.95 -12.76 13.38
C TRP A 102 15.66 -13.47 12.95
N HIS A 103 14.96 -14.17 13.85
CA HIS A 103 13.64 -14.70 13.53
C HIS A 103 12.59 -13.60 13.40
N ALA A 104 12.71 -12.47 14.09
CA ALA A 104 11.75 -11.38 14.00
C ALA A 104 11.61 -10.84 12.55
N PRO A 105 12.68 -10.41 11.86
CA PRO A 105 12.56 -9.93 10.47
C PRO A 105 12.12 -11.04 9.50
N TYR A 106 12.54 -12.29 9.74
CA TYR A 106 12.12 -13.42 8.91
C TYR A 106 10.61 -13.70 9.01
N GLN A 107 10.05 -13.68 10.22
CA GLN A 107 8.60 -13.85 10.40
C GLN A 107 7.81 -12.65 9.88
N HIS A 108 8.35 -11.45 10.02
CA HIS A 108 7.75 -10.25 9.44
C HIS A 108 7.67 -10.34 7.91
N ALA A 109 8.77 -10.75 7.25
CA ALA A 109 8.78 -10.98 5.80
C ALA A 109 7.81 -12.09 5.37
N LYS A 110 7.69 -13.17 6.15
CA LYS A 110 6.68 -14.22 5.91
C LYS A 110 5.25 -13.70 5.98
N ALA A 111 4.94 -12.89 7.00
CA ALA A 111 3.64 -12.27 7.16
C ALA A 111 3.30 -11.40 5.93
N MET A 112 4.24 -10.55 5.51
CA MET A 112 4.11 -9.75 4.28
C MET A 112 3.85 -10.63 3.04
N GLY A 113 4.58 -11.74 2.90
CA GLY A 113 4.38 -12.67 1.79
C GLY A 113 2.99 -13.32 1.79
N ILE A 114 2.45 -13.68 2.95
CA ILE A 114 1.08 -14.24 3.06
C ILE A 114 0.02 -13.21 2.66
N ILE A 115 0.19 -11.95 3.08
CA ILE A 115 -0.74 -10.86 2.73
C ILE A 115 -0.71 -10.62 1.23
N ALA A 116 0.49 -10.48 0.63
CA ALA A 116 0.64 -10.29 -0.80
C ALA A 116 0.05 -11.46 -1.60
N ALA A 117 0.24 -12.71 -1.14
CA ALA A 117 -0.36 -13.88 -1.80
C ALA A 117 -1.89 -13.87 -1.74
N TYR A 118 -2.49 -13.40 -0.65
CA TYR A 118 -3.93 -13.25 -0.54
C TYR A 118 -4.48 -12.14 -1.45
N ASP A 119 -3.73 -11.06 -1.62
CA ASP A 119 -4.11 -9.97 -2.54
C ASP A 119 -4.10 -10.46 -4.00
N VAL A 120 -3.04 -11.16 -4.40
CA VAL A 120 -2.96 -11.83 -5.72
C VAL A 120 -4.11 -12.83 -5.90
N TYR A 121 -4.48 -13.58 -4.86
CA TYR A 121 -5.64 -14.47 -4.90
C TYR A 121 -6.94 -13.71 -5.19
N ASN A 122 -7.18 -12.56 -4.55
CA ASN A 122 -8.36 -11.75 -4.79
C ASN A 122 -8.40 -11.20 -6.22
N GLU A 123 -7.27 -10.67 -6.72
CA GLU A 123 -7.14 -10.19 -8.10
C GLU A 123 -7.40 -11.31 -9.13
N CYS A 124 -6.93 -12.53 -8.86
CA CYS A 124 -7.21 -13.69 -9.70
C CYS A 124 -8.70 -14.05 -9.69
N CYS A 125 -9.36 -13.98 -8.53
CA CYS A 125 -10.78 -14.26 -8.38
C CYS A 125 -11.69 -13.24 -9.09
N ASP A 126 -11.21 -12.02 -9.33
CA ASP A 126 -11.94 -11.01 -10.11
C ASP A 126 -12.11 -11.41 -11.58
N GLY A 127 -11.22 -12.28 -12.09
CA GLY A 127 -11.27 -12.79 -13.46
C GLY A 127 -10.80 -11.78 -14.52
N LEU A 128 -10.26 -10.63 -14.11
CA LEU A 128 -9.71 -9.61 -15.01
C LEU A 128 -8.41 -10.08 -15.68
N LEU A 129 -7.62 -10.91 -14.98
CA LEU A 129 -6.39 -11.48 -15.52
C LEU A 129 -6.66 -12.74 -16.36
N ASN A 130 -7.52 -13.63 -15.87
CA ASN A 130 -7.94 -14.84 -16.57
C ASN A 130 -9.40 -15.18 -16.22
N PRO A 131 -10.32 -15.21 -17.21
CA PRO A 131 -11.72 -15.52 -16.96
C PRO A 131 -11.97 -16.88 -16.31
N SER A 132 -11.09 -17.87 -16.54
CA SER A 132 -11.23 -19.22 -15.98
C SER A 132 -10.99 -19.30 -14.47
N TRP A 133 -10.35 -18.28 -13.88
CA TRP A 133 -10.06 -18.23 -12.44
C TRP A 133 -11.09 -17.42 -11.66
N LYS A 134 -12.12 -16.92 -12.34
CA LYS A 134 -13.16 -16.11 -11.71
C LYS A 134 -13.89 -16.93 -10.64
N VAL A 135 -13.97 -16.34 -9.44
CA VAL A 135 -14.73 -16.90 -8.32
C VAL A 135 -15.71 -15.84 -7.83
N ASP A 136 -16.99 -16.21 -7.76
CA ASP A 136 -18.04 -15.35 -7.22
C ASP A 136 -17.69 -14.92 -5.79
N GLN A 137 -17.97 -13.65 -5.46
CA GLN A 137 -17.62 -13.05 -4.17
C GLN A 137 -18.09 -13.89 -2.96
N LYS A 138 -19.25 -14.55 -3.07
CA LYS A 138 -19.82 -15.41 -2.02
C LYS A 138 -19.00 -16.68 -1.76
N ASN A 139 -18.27 -17.14 -2.77
CA ASN A 139 -17.48 -18.37 -2.76
C ASN A 139 -15.98 -18.10 -2.56
N ARG A 140 -15.56 -16.83 -2.48
CA ARG A 140 -14.17 -16.48 -2.21
C ARG A 140 -13.80 -16.90 -0.80
N MET A 141 -12.59 -17.44 -0.68
CA MET A 141 -12.03 -17.77 0.62
C MET A 141 -11.81 -16.49 1.41
N THR A 142 -12.21 -16.49 2.68
CA THR A 142 -11.77 -15.46 3.61
C THR A 142 -10.28 -15.63 3.90
N PHE A 143 -9.62 -14.56 4.34
CA PHE A 143 -8.19 -14.59 4.69
C PHE A 143 -7.82 -15.76 5.63
N THR A 144 -8.67 -16.05 6.62
CA THR A 144 -8.45 -17.16 7.57
C THR A 144 -8.46 -18.52 6.87
N ILE A 145 -9.43 -18.77 5.98
CA ILE A 145 -9.56 -20.02 5.24
C ILE A 145 -8.39 -20.15 4.26
N PHE A 146 -8.07 -19.09 3.53
CA PHE A 146 -6.93 -19.04 2.61
C PHE A 146 -5.63 -19.39 3.33
N ARG A 147 -5.38 -18.80 4.50
CA ARG A 147 -4.18 -19.05 5.31
C ARG A 147 -4.11 -20.50 5.81
N GLN A 148 -5.24 -21.09 6.22
CA GLN A 148 -5.30 -22.50 6.62
C GLN A 148 -4.99 -23.44 5.45
N MET A 149 -5.57 -23.17 4.28
CA MET A 149 -5.29 -23.91 3.04
C MET A 149 -3.83 -23.82 2.64
N LEU A 150 -3.23 -22.62 2.70
CA LEU A 150 -1.80 -22.41 2.46
C LEU A 150 -0.94 -23.24 3.42
N GLY A 151 -1.27 -23.22 4.72
CA GLY A 151 -0.56 -24.01 5.73
C GLY A 151 -0.63 -25.51 5.45
N GLN A 152 -1.81 -26.01 5.08
CA GLN A 152 -2.00 -27.40 4.72
C GLN A 152 -1.21 -27.79 3.46
N GLN A 153 -1.22 -26.96 2.42
CA GLN A 153 -0.43 -27.18 1.21
C GLN A 153 1.07 -27.27 1.52
N MET A 154 1.58 -26.44 2.43
CA MET A 154 2.99 -26.49 2.83
C MET A 154 3.35 -27.75 3.62
N LEU A 155 2.43 -28.31 4.40
CA LEU A 155 2.64 -29.57 5.12
C LEU A 155 2.65 -30.79 4.19
N GLU A 156 1.86 -30.74 3.12
CA GLU A 156 1.75 -31.82 2.14
C GLU A 156 2.79 -31.72 1.02
N TYR A 157 3.49 -30.59 0.93
CA TYR A 157 4.49 -30.35 -0.10
C TYR A 157 5.71 -31.25 0.10
N ASP A 158 5.99 -32.08 -0.91
CA ASP A 158 7.23 -32.86 -1.00
C ASP A 158 8.18 -32.19 -2.02
N PRO A 159 9.33 -31.65 -1.59
CA PRO A 159 10.27 -30.96 -2.47
C PRO A 159 10.89 -31.87 -3.54
N ARG A 160 10.86 -33.21 -3.35
CA ARG A 160 11.39 -34.16 -4.33
C ARG A 160 10.49 -34.27 -5.55
N LYS A 161 9.18 -34.12 -5.35
CA LYS A 161 8.18 -34.19 -6.42
C LYS A 161 8.07 -32.87 -7.19
N ARG A 162 8.50 -31.76 -6.58
CA ARG A 162 8.46 -30.39 -7.14
C ARG A 162 7.07 -29.99 -7.65
N CYS A 163 6.02 -30.57 -7.08
CA CYS A 163 4.64 -30.26 -7.41
C CYS A 163 3.85 -30.04 -6.12
N TYR A 164 2.94 -29.08 -6.16
CA TYR A 164 1.94 -28.92 -5.11
C TYR A 164 0.84 -29.95 -5.30
N VAL A 165 0.33 -30.49 -4.20
CA VAL A 165 -0.79 -31.43 -4.24
C VAL A 165 -2.03 -30.65 -4.70
N SER A 166 -2.52 -30.93 -5.91
CA SER A 166 -3.80 -30.37 -6.38
C SER A 166 -4.94 -31.09 -5.68
N ARG A 167 -5.55 -30.47 -4.67
CA ARG A 167 -6.81 -30.95 -4.10
C ARG A 167 -7.97 -30.33 -4.89
N ARG A 168 -8.87 -31.18 -5.36
CA ARG A 168 -10.16 -30.79 -5.95
C ARG A 168 -11.12 -30.34 -4.86
#